data_AF-A0A2A9NE78-F1
#
_entry.id   AF-A0A2A9NE78-F1
#
_cell.length_a   1.000
_cell.length_b   1.000
_cell.length_c   1.000
_cell.angle_alpha   90.00
_cell.angle_beta   90.00
_cell.angle_gamma   90.00
#
_symmetry.space_group_name_H-M   'P 1'
#
loop_
_entity.id
_entity.type
_entity.pdbx_description
1 polymer ?
#
loop_
_entity_poly.entity_id
_entity_poly.type
_entity_poly.pdbx_seq_one_letter_code
_entity_poly.pdbx_strand_id
1 'polypeptide(L)'
;MIRCSPPRAFPAQRAVKTSTPPPAQPPGPPAEAVRILSRRIEKAERDERMSITMAMTPPKTHMGGFTRPQKIVPFNWLPGGHLSHNNKLYEPPPPQAYEPHTVFLLEGRYLSRQSLGRVDAVKYIVEVCQEGDLEAVLRRYNSHKAPAELIEAMDNARWPWVTKRGKLKEIKSKHITSEEEAAIFQEAAEDVEDIEHLQEEQGAELDIPPPVEHPTEHLPDPDTPPPSTSRATSKDEALRAATRAKYLPTLSTTPFFRPLLTITLPTRPLALSILRLSKSLINGLPFNSYVMSDLVSPMHFFIPSLRPKKGSKPPQTEFQHPSTYNARTRCLRLDRLLHLSSSLAELLIGARGGIAGLRFSPDTLGRGLNPHDLVHPLTPSQRTISIGVGAWYKREEELRRDYELTNRHILERYTDTYDSHTLRYSSSSPDPFAIYQLDEFGKRFIPGTSTQVPWAPVKQFLAPSSARELTQLRKKLPEYKYIEGPNAKQLSEERKELIARIDALNVQHIRELAAWKAARHARVTYAG
;
A
#
# COMPACT_ATOMS: atom_id res chain seq x y z
N MET A 1 21.83 -39.64 50.40
CA MET A 1 22.94 -38.78 49.93
C MET A 1 22.81 -38.59 48.42
N ILE A 2 22.34 -37.41 48.00
CA ILE A 2 22.19 -37.08 46.57
C ILE A 2 23.54 -36.55 46.07
N ARG A 3 24.20 -37.30 45.19
CA ARG A 3 25.48 -36.89 44.58
C ARG A 3 25.21 -35.74 43.61
N CYS A 4 25.51 -34.52 44.02
CA CYS A 4 25.54 -33.36 43.13
C CYS A 4 26.70 -33.54 42.15
N SER A 5 26.41 -33.62 40.85
CA SER A 5 27.45 -33.63 39.81
C SER A 5 28.16 -32.27 39.81
N PRO A 6 29.50 -32.24 39.63
CA PRO A 6 30.24 -30.98 39.56
C PRO A 6 29.75 -30.13 38.38
N PRO A 7 29.72 -28.79 38.52
CA PRO A 7 29.29 -27.91 37.45
C PRO A 7 30.14 -28.15 36.20
N ARG A 8 29.49 -28.46 35.08
CA ARG A 8 30.14 -28.58 33.77
C ARG A 8 30.81 -27.25 33.47
N ALA A 9 32.15 -27.24 33.41
CA ALA A 9 32.90 -26.06 33.01
C ALA A 9 32.36 -25.57 31.65
N PHE A 10 31.86 -24.34 31.61
CA PHE A 10 31.46 -23.73 30.35
C PHE A 10 32.67 -23.76 29.41
N PRO A 11 32.52 -24.19 28.15
CA PRO A 11 33.62 -24.17 27.20
C PRO A 11 34.17 -22.74 27.16
N ALA A 12 35.47 -22.58 27.42
CA ALA A 12 36.15 -21.29 27.38
C ALA A 12 35.70 -20.56 26.12
N GLN A 13 35.09 -19.39 26.28
CA GLN A 13 34.56 -18.60 25.17
C GLN A 13 35.68 -18.48 24.15
N ARG A 14 35.49 -19.10 22.98
CA ARG A 14 36.45 -19.06 21.88
C ARG A 14 36.78 -17.59 21.65
N ALA A 15 38.01 -17.19 21.94
CA ALA A 15 38.46 -15.81 21.76
C ALA A 15 37.99 -15.37 20.37
N VAL A 16 37.08 -14.38 20.33
CA VAL A 16 36.54 -13.86 19.07
C VAL A 16 37.75 -13.33 18.33
N LYS A 17 38.17 -14.04 17.27
CA LYS A 17 39.28 -13.61 16.43
C LYS A 17 38.97 -12.17 16.00
N THR A 18 39.76 -11.22 16.48
CA THR A 18 39.71 -9.82 16.09
C THR A 18 40.13 -9.75 14.63
N SER A 19 39.20 -10.02 13.72
CA SER A 19 39.45 -9.84 12.29
C SER A 19 39.74 -8.36 12.08
N THR A 20 40.95 -8.05 11.61
CA THR A 20 41.32 -6.71 11.18
C THR A 20 40.22 -6.18 10.26
N PRO A 21 39.68 -4.97 10.51
CA PRO A 21 38.62 -4.42 9.68
C PRO A 21 39.11 -4.40 8.23
N PRO A 22 38.28 -4.78 7.25
CA PRO A 22 38.66 -4.74 5.85
C PRO A 22 39.11 -3.31 5.48
N PRO A 23 40.14 -3.14 4.64
CA PRO A 23 40.61 -1.82 4.23
C PRO A 23 39.46 -1.01 3.63
N ALA A 24 39.40 0.28 3.96
CA ALA A 24 38.35 1.17 3.47
C ALA A 24 38.38 1.18 1.93
N GLN A 25 37.24 0.80 1.30
CA GLN A 25 37.12 0.86 -0.15
C GLN A 25 37.25 2.33 -0.61
N PRO A 26 37.97 2.61 -1.71
CA PRO A 26 38.03 3.96 -2.25
C PRO A 26 36.61 4.46 -2.56
N PRO A 27 36.33 5.77 -2.38
CA PRO A 27 35.01 6.32 -2.66
C PRO A 27 34.66 6.09 -4.13
N GLY A 28 33.58 5.35 -4.39
CA GLY A 28 33.07 5.13 -5.73
C GLY A 28 32.58 6.42 -6.40
N PRO A 29 32.23 6.37 -7.70
CA PRO A 29 31.67 7.51 -8.43
C PRO A 29 30.47 8.14 -7.68
N PRO A 30 30.26 9.46 -7.77
CA PRO A 30 29.22 10.15 -7.00
C PRO A 30 27.82 9.62 -7.28
N ALA A 31 27.53 9.21 -8.53
CA ALA A 31 26.25 8.59 -8.90
C ALA A 31 26.00 7.24 -8.18
N GLU A 32 27.05 6.45 -7.96
CA GLU A 32 26.96 5.21 -7.20
C GLU A 32 26.71 5.48 -5.72
N ALA A 33 27.36 6.51 -5.16
CA ALA A 33 27.10 6.94 -3.78
C ALA A 33 25.62 7.31 -3.57
N VAL A 34 24.97 7.98 -4.54
CA VAL A 34 23.52 8.29 -4.48
C VAL A 34 22.69 7.01 -4.45
N ARG A 35 22.99 6.04 -5.31
CA ARG A 35 22.28 4.76 -5.38
C ARG A 35 22.47 3.93 -4.12
N ILE A 36 23.67 3.96 -3.54
CA ILE A 36 23.95 3.28 -2.26
C ILE A 36 23.16 3.93 -1.14
N LEU A 37 23.14 5.26 -1.07
CA LEU A 37 22.39 6.01 -0.06
C LEU A 37 20.88 5.74 -0.20
N SER A 38 20.31 5.79 -1.41
CA SER A 38 18.89 5.51 -1.61
C SER A 38 18.52 4.09 -1.17
N ARG A 39 19.35 3.09 -1.51
CA ARG A 39 19.17 1.69 -1.05
C ARG A 39 19.25 1.55 0.47
N ARG A 40 20.12 2.33 1.13
CA ARG A 40 20.23 2.33 2.61
C ARG A 40 19.00 2.93 3.26
N ILE A 41 18.49 4.05 2.74
CA ILE A 41 17.24 4.68 3.20
C ILE A 41 16.05 3.71 3.03
N GLU A 42 15.88 3.12 1.85
CA GLU A 42 14.82 2.14 1.59
C GLU A 42 14.94 0.91 2.51
N LYS A 43 16.17 0.48 2.80
CA LYS A 43 16.42 -0.62 3.72
C LYS A 43 16.04 -0.24 5.16
N ALA A 44 16.40 0.95 5.62
CA ALA A 44 16.06 1.41 6.96
C ALA A 44 14.54 1.41 7.18
N GLU A 45 13.78 1.92 6.22
CA GLU A 45 12.31 1.87 6.28
C GLU A 45 11.77 0.44 6.21
N ARG A 46 12.35 -0.42 5.36
CA ARG A 46 12.00 -1.84 5.28
C ARG A 46 12.20 -2.54 6.63
N ASP A 47 13.29 -2.25 7.34
CA ASP A 47 13.63 -2.85 8.63
C ASP A 47 12.65 -2.41 9.74
N GLU A 48 12.22 -1.14 9.74
CA GLU A 48 11.16 -0.65 10.62
C GLU A 48 9.83 -1.35 10.36
N ARG A 49 9.41 -1.43 9.08
CA ARG A 49 8.20 -2.15 8.67
C ARG A 49 8.24 -3.62 9.09
N MET A 50 9.38 -4.29 8.95
CA MET A 50 9.54 -5.68 9.38
C MET A 50 9.35 -5.83 10.88
N SER A 51 9.88 -4.90 11.68
CA SER A 51 9.76 -4.90 13.14
C SER A 51 8.31 -4.71 13.59
N ILE A 52 7.60 -3.76 12.98
CA ILE A 52 6.17 -3.52 13.21
C ILE A 52 5.36 -4.77 12.82
N THR A 53 5.61 -5.32 11.63
CA THR A 53 4.92 -6.53 11.14
C THR A 53 5.12 -7.69 12.11
N MET A 54 6.34 -7.88 12.63
CA MET A 54 6.65 -8.93 13.61
C MET A 54 5.90 -8.73 14.93
N ALA A 55 5.85 -7.50 15.44
CA ALA A 55 5.11 -7.18 16.67
C ALA A 55 3.60 -7.40 16.54
N MET A 56 3.05 -7.16 15.35
CA MET A 56 1.62 -7.35 15.05
C MET A 56 1.24 -8.78 14.68
N THR A 57 2.21 -9.60 14.24
CA THR A 57 1.93 -10.99 13.86
C THR A 57 1.83 -11.83 15.12
N PRO A 58 0.70 -12.53 15.35
CA PRO A 58 0.59 -13.38 16.53
C PRO A 58 1.70 -14.44 16.52
N PRO A 59 2.28 -14.75 17.69
CA PRO A 59 3.29 -15.80 17.77
C PRO A 59 2.68 -17.11 17.28
N LYS A 60 3.42 -17.83 16.42
CA LYS A 60 3.00 -19.17 16.00
C LYS A 60 2.90 -20.06 17.24
N THR A 61 1.74 -20.65 17.46
CA THR A 61 1.49 -21.64 18.51
C THR A 61 2.15 -22.97 18.14
N HIS A 62 3.48 -23.02 18.15
CA HIS A 62 4.19 -24.29 18.06
C HIS A 62 4.14 -24.98 19.42
N MET A 63 3.66 -26.23 19.46
CA MET A 63 3.60 -27.02 20.68
C MET A 63 5.02 -27.27 21.22
N GLY A 64 5.28 -26.84 22.46
CA GLY A 64 6.25 -27.49 23.35
C GLY A 64 7.75 -27.23 23.15
N GLY A 65 8.18 -26.08 22.61
CA GLY A 65 9.61 -25.72 22.57
C GLY A 65 9.87 -24.28 23.01
N PHE A 66 10.97 -24.03 23.73
CA PHE A 66 11.46 -22.68 24.04
C PHE A 66 11.66 -21.92 22.72
N THR A 67 10.74 -21.00 22.40
CA THR A 67 10.90 -20.12 21.25
C THR A 67 12.11 -19.23 21.52
N ARG A 68 13.11 -19.27 20.62
CA ARG A 68 14.23 -18.35 20.71
C ARG A 68 13.68 -16.93 20.67
N PRO A 69 14.11 -16.01 21.56
CA PRO A 69 13.72 -14.62 21.51
C PRO A 69 13.94 -14.09 20.08
N GLN A 70 12.91 -13.45 19.52
CA GLN A 70 13.05 -12.87 18.19
C GLN A 70 14.09 -11.76 18.24
N LYS A 71 15.00 -11.75 17.27
CA LYS A 71 15.95 -10.64 17.12
C LYS A 71 15.17 -9.39 16.76
N ILE A 72 15.23 -8.38 17.61
CA ILE A 72 14.65 -7.07 17.35
C ILE A 72 15.60 -6.34 16.39
N VAL A 73 15.17 -6.16 15.14
CA VAL A 73 16.00 -5.63 14.03
C VAL A 73 16.61 -4.25 14.32
N PRO A 74 15.94 -3.31 15.01
CA PRO A 74 16.50 -2.01 15.38
C PRO A 74 17.83 -2.08 16.14
N PHE A 75 18.07 -3.13 16.94
CA PHE A 75 19.34 -3.28 17.67
C PHE A 75 20.55 -3.47 16.75
N ASN A 76 20.35 -3.84 15.50
CA ASN A 76 21.46 -3.96 14.55
C ASN A 76 22.14 -2.60 14.28
N TRP A 77 21.39 -1.51 14.45
CA TRP A 77 21.80 -0.14 14.13
C TRP A 77 22.29 0.66 15.33
N LEU A 78 22.13 0.14 16.54
CA LEU A 78 22.62 0.81 17.75
C LEU A 78 24.15 0.77 17.83
N PRO A 79 24.77 1.66 18.62
CA PRO A 79 26.19 1.56 18.96
C PRO A 79 26.51 0.15 19.53
N GLY A 80 27.50 -0.53 18.94
CA GLY A 80 27.83 -1.94 19.29
C GLY A 80 26.91 -2.99 18.64
N GLY A 81 25.94 -2.57 17.83
CA GLY A 81 25.13 -3.46 17.01
C GLY A 81 25.94 -4.10 15.87
N HIS A 82 25.39 -5.18 15.29
CA HIS A 82 26.06 -5.91 14.21
C HIS A 82 26.46 -5.05 13.02
N LEU A 83 25.69 -4.00 12.68
CA LEU A 83 26.02 -3.13 11.54
C LEU A 83 27.06 -2.08 11.92
N SER A 84 27.04 -1.59 13.15
CA SER A 84 28.11 -0.74 13.71
C SER A 84 29.47 -1.45 13.67
N HIS A 85 29.52 -2.74 14.02
CA HIS A 85 30.76 -3.54 13.94
C HIS A 85 31.30 -3.72 12.51
N ASN A 86 30.43 -3.64 11.51
CA ASN A 86 30.79 -3.79 10.10
C ASN A 86 31.04 -2.45 9.40
N ASN A 87 31.22 -1.35 10.16
CA ASN A 87 31.34 0.02 9.64
C ASN A 87 30.21 0.41 8.67
N LYS A 88 29.01 -0.17 8.86
CA LYS A 88 27.84 0.17 8.05
C LYS A 88 27.09 1.33 8.72
N LEU A 89 27.13 2.48 8.07
CA LEU A 89 26.38 3.66 8.50
C LEU A 89 24.87 3.43 8.35
N TYR A 90 24.12 3.76 9.39
CA TYR A 90 22.67 3.82 9.35
C TYR A 90 22.24 5.14 8.69
N GLU A 91 21.32 5.05 7.71
CA GLU A 91 20.69 6.22 7.10
C GLU A 91 19.22 6.22 7.52
N PRO A 92 18.70 7.28 8.16
CA PRO A 92 17.31 7.33 8.58
C PRO A 92 16.37 7.35 7.35
N PRO A 93 15.15 6.79 7.47
CA PRO A 93 14.08 6.99 6.50
C PRO A 93 13.85 8.47 6.22
N PRO A 94 13.31 8.80 5.04
CA PRO A 94 13.13 10.19 4.69
C PRO A 94 12.00 10.79 5.55
N PRO A 95 12.01 12.10 5.87
CA PRO A 95 11.06 12.69 6.81
C PRO A 95 9.59 12.43 6.46
N GLN A 96 9.26 12.27 5.17
CA GLN A 96 7.89 11.98 4.74
C GLN A 96 7.40 10.60 5.20
N ALA A 97 8.31 9.66 5.49
CA ALA A 97 7.93 8.37 6.06
C ALA A 97 7.29 8.54 7.45
N TYR A 98 7.48 9.67 8.12
CA TYR A 98 6.91 9.97 9.44
C TYR A 98 5.75 10.97 9.36
N GLU A 99 5.21 11.22 8.17
CA GLU A 99 3.95 11.94 7.99
C GLU A 99 2.76 10.96 8.06
N PRO A 100 1.55 11.44 8.38
CA PRO A 100 0.37 10.60 8.39
C PRO A 100 0.07 9.97 7.02
N HIS A 101 -0.17 8.65 7.01
CA HIS A 101 -0.51 7.88 5.82
C HIS A 101 -1.81 7.12 6.02
N THR A 102 -2.63 7.09 4.97
CA THR A 102 -3.95 6.44 4.98
C THR A 102 -3.88 5.15 4.19
N VAL A 103 -4.13 4.03 4.87
CA VAL A 103 -4.48 2.75 4.24
C VAL A 103 -5.94 2.82 3.84
N PHE A 104 -6.29 2.48 2.61
CA PHE A 104 -7.67 2.52 2.15
C PHE A 104 -8.07 1.20 1.48
N LEU A 105 -9.31 0.79 1.72
CA LEU A 105 -9.98 -0.33 1.07
C LEU A 105 -11.03 0.25 0.12
N LEU A 106 -10.80 0.13 -1.18
CA LEU A 106 -11.78 0.50 -2.20
C LEU A 106 -12.60 -0.71 -2.62
N GLU A 107 -13.84 -0.44 -2.97
CA GLU A 107 -14.77 -1.39 -3.54
C GLU A 107 -15.30 -0.85 -4.88
N GLY A 108 -15.26 -1.70 -5.92
CA GLY A 108 -15.94 -1.42 -7.19
C GLY A 108 -17.46 -1.40 -7.03
N ARG A 109 -18.13 -0.44 -7.66
CA ARG A 109 -19.60 -0.27 -7.60
C ARG A 109 -20.34 -1.45 -8.24
N TYR A 110 -19.78 -2.03 -9.29
CA TYR A 110 -20.40 -3.11 -10.06
C TYR A 110 -19.54 -4.38 -10.05
N LEU A 111 -20.19 -5.51 -10.35
CA LEU A 111 -19.49 -6.77 -10.56
C LEU A 111 -18.68 -6.71 -11.85
N SER A 112 -17.40 -7.07 -11.79
CA SER A 112 -16.54 -7.19 -12.95
C SER A 112 -16.46 -8.65 -13.38
N ARG A 113 -16.56 -8.89 -14.69
CA ARG A 113 -16.29 -10.20 -15.28
C ARG A 113 -14.83 -10.55 -15.05
N GLN A 114 -14.61 -11.76 -14.57
CA GLN A 114 -13.27 -12.32 -14.44
C GLN A 114 -12.96 -13.22 -15.64
N SER A 115 -11.71 -13.70 -15.71
CA SER A 115 -11.30 -14.71 -16.70
C SER A 115 -12.24 -15.93 -16.69
N LEU A 116 -12.34 -16.62 -17.84
CA LEU A 116 -13.16 -17.83 -18.02
C LEU A 116 -13.07 -18.80 -16.82
N GLY A 117 -14.21 -19.24 -16.32
CA GLY A 117 -14.32 -20.18 -15.19
C GLY A 117 -14.33 -19.54 -13.80
N ARG A 118 -14.18 -18.21 -13.67
CA ARG A 118 -14.31 -17.51 -12.39
C ARG A 118 -15.67 -16.83 -12.25
N VAL A 119 -16.19 -16.82 -11.03
CA VAL A 119 -17.43 -16.11 -10.71
C VAL A 119 -17.19 -14.61 -10.77
N ASP A 120 -18.11 -13.88 -11.41
CA ASP A 120 -18.09 -12.42 -11.42
C ASP A 120 -18.06 -11.88 -9.99
N ALA A 121 -17.11 -10.99 -9.72
CA ALA A 121 -16.85 -10.49 -8.40
C ALA A 121 -16.62 -8.99 -8.41
N VAL A 122 -16.88 -8.36 -7.27
CA VAL A 122 -16.50 -6.98 -7.04
C VAL A 122 -14.97 -6.91 -6.90
N LYS A 123 -14.34 -5.97 -7.62
CA LYS A 123 -12.91 -5.70 -7.45
C LYS A 123 -12.72 -4.93 -6.13
N TYR A 124 -11.83 -5.46 -5.28
CA TYR A 124 -11.36 -4.77 -4.08
C TYR A 124 -9.91 -4.34 -4.27
N ILE A 125 -9.59 -3.13 -3.81
CA ILE A 125 -8.24 -2.58 -3.85
C ILE A 125 -7.84 -2.20 -2.44
N VAL A 126 -6.63 -2.58 -2.01
CA VAL A 126 -6.07 -2.15 -0.74
C VAL A 126 -4.71 -1.55 -1.00
N GLU A 127 -4.59 -0.26 -0.67
CA GLU A 127 -3.41 0.54 -0.96
C GLU A 127 -3.17 1.58 0.14
N VAL A 128 -2.11 2.39 -0.01
CA VAL A 128 -1.68 3.41 0.95
C VAL A 128 -1.45 4.72 0.22
N CYS A 129 -1.88 5.84 0.79
CA CYS A 129 -1.53 7.18 0.30
C CYS A 129 -1.14 8.09 1.47
N GLN A 130 -0.65 9.30 1.19
CA GLN A 130 -0.55 10.33 2.22
C GLN A 130 -1.97 10.77 2.63
N GLU A 131 -2.17 11.17 3.89
CA GLU A 131 -3.50 11.51 4.42
C GLU A 131 -4.27 12.50 3.53
N GLY A 132 -3.62 13.56 3.04
CA GLY A 132 -4.28 14.57 2.20
C GLY A 132 -4.39 14.23 0.71
N ASP A 133 -3.83 13.10 0.25
CA ASP A 133 -3.82 12.72 -1.16
C ASP A 133 -5.01 11.81 -1.55
N LEU A 134 -5.82 11.34 -0.59
CA LEU A 134 -6.86 10.32 -0.84
C LEU A 134 -7.86 10.73 -1.94
N GLU A 135 -8.36 11.97 -1.91
CA GLU A 135 -9.31 12.46 -2.92
C GLU A 135 -8.69 12.50 -4.32
N ALA A 136 -7.42 12.91 -4.41
CA ALA A 136 -6.69 12.94 -5.68
C ALA A 136 -6.44 11.53 -6.23
N VAL A 137 -6.11 10.57 -5.34
CA VAL A 137 -5.95 9.16 -5.70
C VAL A 137 -7.29 8.58 -6.19
N LEU A 138 -8.39 8.82 -5.48
CA LEU A 138 -9.72 8.37 -5.89
C LEU A 138 -10.15 8.98 -7.25
N ARG A 139 -9.86 10.26 -7.48
CA ARG A 139 -10.09 10.91 -8.78
C ARG A 139 -9.27 10.25 -9.89
N ARG A 140 -8.02 9.89 -9.63
CA ARG A 140 -7.18 9.15 -10.59
C ARG A 140 -7.76 7.76 -10.89
N TYR A 141 -8.23 7.04 -9.88
CA TYR A 141 -8.75 5.67 -10.01
C TYR A 141 -10.08 5.65 -10.77
N ASN A 142 -10.83 6.75 -10.70
CA ASN A 142 -12.05 6.99 -11.45
C ASN A 142 -11.80 7.91 -12.66
N SER A 143 -10.71 7.69 -13.40
CA SER A 143 -10.39 8.45 -14.62
C SER A 143 -9.78 7.57 -15.70
N HIS A 144 -9.61 8.11 -16.91
CA HIS A 144 -8.87 7.46 -17.99
C HIS A 144 -7.38 7.22 -17.66
N LYS A 145 -6.84 7.85 -16.59
CA LYS A 145 -5.46 7.68 -16.11
C LYS A 145 -5.33 6.63 -15.01
N ALA A 146 -6.39 5.84 -14.76
CA ALA A 146 -6.34 4.73 -13.83
C ALA A 146 -5.32 3.67 -14.31
N PRO A 147 -4.73 2.87 -13.41
CA PRO A 147 -3.90 1.74 -13.78
C PRO A 147 -4.64 0.78 -14.73
N ALA A 148 -3.91 0.15 -15.66
CA ALA A 148 -4.49 -0.68 -16.72
C ALA A 148 -5.41 -1.78 -16.17
N GLU A 149 -5.04 -2.42 -15.06
CA GLU A 149 -5.86 -3.43 -14.38
C GLU A 149 -7.21 -2.89 -13.88
N LEU A 150 -7.26 -1.60 -13.50
CA LEU A 150 -8.47 -0.96 -13.00
C LEU A 150 -9.36 -0.51 -14.16
N ILE A 151 -8.77 -0.03 -15.26
CA ILE A 151 -9.49 0.25 -16.50
C ILE A 151 -10.14 -1.04 -17.02
N GLU A 152 -9.39 -2.14 -17.06
CA GLU A 152 -9.92 -3.44 -17.45
C GLU A 152 -11.09 -3.89 -16.54
N ALA A 153 -10.98 -3.65 -15.23
CA ALA A 153 -12.07 -3.96 -14.30
C ALA A 153 -13.34 -3.12 -14.57
N MET A 154 -13.19 -1.86 -15.00
CA MET A 154 -14.29 -0.97 -15.42
C MET A 154 -14.88 -1.39 -16.77
N ASP A 155 -14.03 -1.75 -17.74
CA ASP A 155 -14.46 -2.24 -19.06
C ASP A 155 -15.26 -3.54 -18.96
N ASN A 156 -14.84 -4.43 -18.04
CA ASN A 156 -15.48 -5.72 -17.80
C ASN A 156 -16.67 -5.64 -16.81
N ALA A 157 -17.03 -4.46 -16.32
CA ALA A 157 -18.08 -4.31 -15.32
C ALA A 157 -19.49 -4.51 -15.90
N ARG A 158 -20.39 -5.04 -15.07
CA ARG A 158 -21.84 -5.14 -15.36
C ARG A 158 -22.52 -3.80 -15.10
N TRP A 159 -22.34 -2.86 -16.00
CA TRP A 159 -22.97 -1.54 -15.92
C TRP A 159 -24.50 -1.62 -16.03
N PRO A 160 -25.27 -0.72 -15.38
CA PRO A 160 -26.73 -0.78 -15.36
C PRO A 160 -27.41 -0.71 -16.73
N TRP A 161 -26.81 0.02 -17.67
CA TRP A 161 -27.32 0.18 -19.04
C TRP A 161 -26.90 -0.95 -19.98
N VAL A 162 -25.98 -1.82 -19.57
CA VAL A 162 -25.72 -3.04 -20.31
C VAL A 162 -26.90 -3.96 -20.01
N THR A 163 -27.88 -3.96 -20.93
CA THR A 163 -29.00 -4.90 -20.90
C THR A 163 -28.43 -6.27 -20.60
N LYS A 164 -29.05 -7.00 -19.66
CA LYS A 164 -28.62 -8.35 -19.28
C LYS A 164 -28.43 -9.11 -20.59
N ARG A 165 -27.17 -9.31 -21.04
CA ARG A 165 -26.88 -10.12 -22.23
C ARG A 165 -27.74 -11.35 -22.03
N GLY A 166 -28.76 -11.51 -22.88
CA GLY A 166 -29.73 -12.59 -22.71
C GLY A 166 -28.91 -13.82 -22.45
N LYS A 167 -29.20 -14.57 -21.35
CA LYS A 167 -28.45 -15.78 -20.98
C LYS A 167 -28.09 -16.42 -22.29
N LEU A 168 -26.80 -16.43 -22.69
CA LEU A 168 -26.38 -16.98 -23.97
C LEU A 168 -27.10 -18.30 -24.00
N LYS A 169 -28.15 -18.42 -24.82
CA LYS A 169 -28.96 -19.63 -24.84
C LYS A 169 -27.90 -20.65 -25.12
N GLU A 170 -27.64 -21.52 -24.15
CA GLU A 170 -26.69 -22.60 -24.32
C GLU A 170 -27.16 -23.24 -25.61
N ILE A 171 -26.42 -22.97 -26.69
CA ILE A 171 -26.76 -23.45 -28.01
C ILE A 171 -26.52 -24.92 -27.80
N LYS A 172 -27.59 -25.64 -27.42
CA LYS A 172 -27.62 -27.09 -27.51
C LYS A 172 -27.14 -27.29 -28.93
N SER A 173 -25.94 -27.85 -29.07
CA SER A 173 -25.27 -28.14 -30.32
C SER A 173 -26.10 -29.16 -31.10
N LYS A 174 -27.29 -28.73 -31.51
CA LYS A 174 -28.05 -29.28 -32.60
C LYS A 174 -27.48 -28.53 -33.78
N HIS A 175 -26.76 -29.26 -34.63
CA HIS A 175 -26.25 -28.83 -35.93
C HIS A 175 -26.70 -27.43 -36.34
N ILE A 176 -25.89 -26.43 -36.01
CA ILE A 176 -26.03 -25.13 -36.67
C ILE A 176 -25.64 -25.44 -38.12
N THR A 177 -26.58 -25.28 -39.03
CA THR A 177 -26.30 -25.42 -40.45
C THR A 177 -25.45 -24.23 -40.88
N SER A 178 -24.57 -24.42 -41.88
CA SER A 178 -23.71 -23.36 -42.42
C SER A 178 -24.47 -22.08 -42.79
N GLU A 179 -25.76 -22.18 -43.08
CA GLU A 179 -26.64 -21.07 -43.43
C GLU A 179 -27.07 -20.23 -42.23
N GLU A 180 -27.29 -20.85 -41.05
CA GLU A 180 -27.63 -20.12 -39.82
C GLU A 180 -26.40 -19.38 -39.25
N GLU A 181 -25.20 -19.94 -39.40
CA GLU A 181 -23.96 -19.21 -39.08
C GLU A 181 -23.82 -17.96 -39.96
N ALA A 182 -24.05 -18.07 -41.28
CA ALA A 182 -23.96 -16.94 -42.20
C ALA A 182 -24.96 -15.81 -41.87
N ALA A 183 -26.19 -16.15 -41.48
CA ALA A 183 -27.20 -15.17 -41.10
C ALA A 183 -26.82 -14.41 -39.81
N ILE A 184 -26.27 -15.12 -38.80
CA ILE A 184 -25.79 -14.49 -37.56
C ILE A 184 -24.59 -13.57 -37.84
N PHE A 185 -23.73 -13.93 -38.80
CA PHE A 185 -22.62 -13.07 -39.23
C PHE A 185 -23.08 -11.82 -39.98
N GLN A 186 -24.19 -11.90 -40.74
CA GLN A 186 -24.79 -10.74 -41.42
C GLN A 186 -25.42 -9.76 -40.44
N GLU A 187 -26.23 -10.24 -39.49
CA GLU A 187 -26.86 -9.37 -38.46
C GLU A 187 -25.81 -8.66 -37.60
N ALA A 188 -24.71 -9.35 -37.27
CA ALA A 188 -23.60 -8.75 -36.53
C ALA A 188 -22.73 -7.78 -37.36
N ALA A 189 -22.86 -7.77 -38.69
CA ALA A 189 -22.18 -6.81 -39.56
C ALA A 189 -22.98 -5.51 -39.69
N GLU A 190 -24.31 -5.60 -39.80
CA GLU A 190 -25.21 -4.44 -39.85
C GLU A 190 -25.12 -3.58 -38.57
N ASP A 191 -25.03 -4.21 -37.39
CA ASP A 191 -24.83 -3.51 -36.10
C ASP A 191 -23.47 -2.76 -36.00
N VAL A 192 -22.49 -3.09 -36.85
CA VAL A 192 -21.16 -2.44 -36.87
C VAL A 192 -21.15 -1.23 -37.81
N GLU A 193 -21.87 -1.29 -38.92
CA GLU A 193 -21.98 -0.17 -39.88
C GLU A 193 -22.67 1.06 -39.26
N ASP A 194 -23.66 0.85 -38.40
CA ASP A 194 -24.32 1.93 -37.62
C ASP A 194 -23.36 2.64 -36.64
N ILE A 195 -22.28 1.99 -36.23
CA ILE A 195 -21.27 2.56 -35.32
C ILE A 195 -20.21 3.35 -36.10
N GLU A 196 -19.83 2.91 -37.31
CA GLU A 196 -18.87 3.60 -38.16
C GLU A 196 -19.42 4.95 -38.65
N HIS A 197 -20.70 5.04 -38.99
CA HIS A 197 -21.35 6.30 -39.38
C HIS A 197 -21.35 7.38 -38.28
N LEU A 198 -21.28 6.98 -37.00
CA LEU A 198 -21.20 7.92 -35.87
C LEU A 198 -19.77 8.42 -35.60
N GLN A 199 -18.74 7.75 -36.13
CA GLN A 199 -17.33 8.14 -35.93
C GLN A 199 -16.82 9.10 -37.01
N GLU A 200 -17.38 9.07 -38.22
CA GLU A 200 -17.01 9.96 -39.32
C GLU A 200 -17.38 11.43 -39.06
N GLU A 201 -18.38 11.72 -38.25
CA GLU A 201 -18.78 13.11 -37.92
C GLU A 201 -17.87 13.80 -36.89
N GLN A 202 -16.89 13.12 -36.28
CA GLN A 202 -16.08 13.68 -35.17
C GLN A 202 -14.56 13.73 -35.42
N GLY A 203 -14.10 13.44 -36.63
CA GLY A 203 -12.66 13.43 -36.97
C GLY A 203 -12.04 14.82 -37.21
N ALA A 204 -11.64 15.51 -36.15
CA ALA A 204 -10.65 16.60 -36.23
C ALA A 204 -9.24 16.05 -35.95
N GLU A 205 -8.43 16.02 -37.01
CA GLU A 205 -7.07 15.50 -37.09
C GLU A 205 -6.11 16.29 -36.16
N LEU A 206 -5.44 15.59 -35.23
CA LEU A 206 -4.41 16.15 -34.35
C LEU A 206 -3.08 15.42 -34.63
N ASP A 207 -2.15 16.14 -35.26
CA ASP A 207 -0.78 15.72 -35.53
C ASP A 207 0.01 15.49 -34.23
N ILE A 208 0.41 14.24 -33.98
CA ILE A 208 1.33 13.86 -32.91
C ILE A 208 2.63 13.35 -33.54
N PRO A 209 3.80 13.94 -33.21
CA PRO A 209 5.08 13.51 -33.77
C PRO A 209 5.53 12.14 -33.21
N PRO A 210 6.33 11.38 -33.98
CA PRO A 210 6.73 10.02 -33.64
C PRO A 210 7.67 9.97 -32.42
N PRO A 211 7.61 8.87 -31.64
CA PRO A 211 8.41 8.73 -30.42
C PRO A 211 9.88 8.44 -30.73
N VAL A 212 10.76 9.08 -29.95
CA VAL A 212 12.22 8.93 -30.02
C VAL A 212 12.64 7.60 -29.40
N GLU A 213 13.35 6.78 -30.18
CA GLU A 213 13.90 5.50 -29.76
C GLU A 213 15.12 5.68 -28.84
N HIS A 214 15.14 4.95 -27.72
CA HIS A 214 16.32 4.84 -26.84
C HIS A 214 16.94 3.44 -26.99
N PRO A 215 18.29 3.33 -27.06
CA PRO A 215 18.96 2.05 -27.21
C PRO A 215 18.99 1.29 -25.88
N THR A 216 18.49 0.06 -25.90
CA THR A 216 18.44 -0.84 -24.74
C THR A 216 19.66 -1.77 -24.75
N GLU A 217 20.45 -1.74 -23.67
CA GLU A 217 21.56 -2.67 -23.42
C GLU A 217 21.06 -4.08 -23.03
N HIS A 218 21.76 -5.06 -23.58
CA HIS A 218 21.45 -6.49 -23.64
C HIS A 218 21.98 -7.24 -22.41
N LEU A 219 21.15 -8.07 -21.76
CA LEU A 219 21.54 -9.19 -20.86
C LEU A 219 20.42 -10.28 -20.88
N PRO A 220 20.71 -11.55 -20.51
CA PRO A 220 20.56 -12.75 -21.38
C PRO A 220 19.24 -13.54 -21.26
N ASP A 221 19.04 -14.50 -22.20
CA ASP A 221 17.80 -15.22 -22.55
C ASP A 221 17.15 -16.15 -21.49
N PRO A 222 15.82 -16.00 -21.29
CA PRO A 222 14.91 -17.00 -20.73
C PRO A 222 13.96 -17.55 -21.81
N ASP A 223 14.36 -18.59 -22.55
CA ASP A 223 13.62 -19.19 -23.68
C ASP A 223 12.37 -20.00 -23.28
N THR A 224 11.48 -19.41 -22.50
CA THR A 224 10.08 -19.83 -22.50
C THR A 224 9.25 -18.56 -22.67
N PRO A 225 8.72 -18.29 -23.87
CA PRO A 225 7.83 -17.16 -24.04
C PRO A 225 6.67 -17.36 -23.04
N PRO A 226 6.37 -16.38 -22.18
CA PRO A 226 5.18 -16.47 -21.35
C PRO A 226 3.99 -16.74 -22.28
N PRO A 227 3.04 -17.62 -21.89
CA PRO A 227 1.95 -18.02 -22.75
C PRO A 227 1.33 -16.76 -23.34
N SER A 228 1.40 -16.67 -24.67
CA SER A 228 0.97 -15.52 -25.45
C SER A 228 -0.41 -15.12 -24.95
N THR A 229 -0.49 -13.97 -24.28
CA THR A 229 -1.74 -13.26 -24.06
C THR A 229 -2.36 -13.14 -25.44
N SER A 230 -3.41 -13.92 -25.69
CA SER A 230 -4.15 -13.94 -26.95
C SER A 230 -4.40 -12.50 -27.36
N ARG A 231 -3.77 -12.07 -28.45
CA ARG A 231 -3.88 -10.70 -28.97
C ARG A 231 -5.37 -10.38 -29.05
N ALA A 232 -5.83 -9.40 -28.28
CA ALA A 232 -7.22 -8.99 -28.30
C ALA A 232 -7.60 -8.69 -29.76
N THR A 233 -8.76 -9.18 -30.19
CA THR A 233 -9.20 -8.91 -31.56
C THR A 233 -9.51 -7.42 -31.69
N SER A 234 -9.34 -6.83 -32.87
CA SER A 234 -9.70 -5.42 -33.12
C SER A 234 -11.14 -5.12 -32.70
N LYS A 235 -12.04 -6.10 -32.84
CA LYS A 235 -13.43 -6.05 -32.39
C LYS A 235 -13.55 -5.88 -30.87
N ASP A 236 -12.74 -6.58 -30.08
CA ASP A 236 -12.76 -6.46 -28.61
C ASP A 236 -12.30 -5.06 -28.15
N GLU A 237 -11.33 -4.48 -28.85
CA GLU A 237 -10.84 -3.13 -28.55
C GLU A 237 -11.87 -2.06 -28.91
N ALA A 238 -12.53 -2.17 -30.06
CA ALA A 238 -13.64 -1.29 -30.44
C ALA A 238 -14.79 -1.35 -29.42
N LEU A 239 -15.17 -2.55 -28.96
CA LEU A 239 -16.20 -2.73 -27.94
C LEU A 239 -15.79 -2.08 -26.59
N ARG A 240 -14.52 -2.22 -26.19
CA ARG A 240 -13.99 -1.56 -24.98
C ARG A 240 -14.01 -0.05 -25.13
N ALA A 241 -13.60 0.49 -26.27
CA ALA A 241 -13.65 1.93 -26.55
C ALA A 241 -15.08 2.48 -26.47
N ALA A 242 -16.04 1.81 -27.08
CA ALA A 242 -17.46 2.17 -27.01
C ALA A 242 -18.00 2.11 -25.57
N THR A 243 -17.56 1.12 -24.78
CA THR A 243 -17.93 1.00 -23.36
C THR A 243 -17.36 2.16 -22.54
N ARG A 244 -16.08 2.50 -22.74
CA ARG A 244 -15.38 3.64 -22.10
C ARG A 244 -16.05 4.97 -22.39
N ALA A 245 -16.42 5.22 -23.64
CA ALA A 245 -17.12 6.44 -24.04
C ALA A 245 -18.41 6.65 -23.24
N LYS A 246 -19.10 5.56 -22.87
CA LYS A 246 -20.33 5.62 -22.07
C LYS A 246 -20.07 5.88 -20.58
N TYR A 247 -19.13 5.17 -19.95
CA TYR A 247 -18.95 5.29 -18.49
C TYR A 247 -18.01 6.42 -18.06
N LEU A 248 -16.99 6.77 -18.83
CA LEU A 248 -15.96 7.74 -18.39
C LEU A 248 -16.56 9.10 -17.98
N PRO A 249 -17.53 9.70 -18.71
CA PRO A 249 -18.17 10.95 -18.29
C PRO A 249 -18.90 10.82 -16.94
N THR A 250 -19.47 9.65 -16.66
CA THR A 250 -20.22 9.38 -15.43
C THR A 250 -19.34 9.26 -14.18
N LEU A 251 -18.03 9.06 -14.33
CA LEU A 251 -17.13 8.84 -13.18
C LEU A 251 -16.97 10.10 -12.30
N SER A 252 -17.22 11.28 -12.87
CA SER A 252 -17.18 12.56 -12.14
C SER A 252 -18.34 12.73 -11.15
N THR A 253 -19.50 12.15 -11.47
CA THR A 253 -20.73 12.24 -10.66
C THR A 253 -20.99 10.95 -9.88
N THR A 254 -20.68 9.80 -10.45
CA THR A 254 -20.87 8.48 -9.86
C THR A 254 -19.57 7.66 -9.97
N PRO A 255 -18.69 7.71 -8.95
CA PRO A 255 -17.42 7.01 -9.01
C PRO A 255 -17.65 5.49 -9.04
N PHE A 256 -16.82 4.79 -9.82
CA PHE A 256 -16.80 3.33 -9.88
C PHE A 256 -16.13 2.75 -8.64
N PHE A 257 -14.91 3.18 -8.30
CA PHE A 257 -14.23 2.78 -7.08
C PHE A 257 -14.58 3.75 -5.95
N ARG A 258 -15.14 3.20 -4.87
CA ARG A 258 -15.56 3.97 -3.70
C ARG A 258 -14.81 3.52 -2.45
N PRO A 259 -14.43 4.44 -1.55
CA PRO A 259 -13.78 4.07 -0.30
C PRO A 259 -14.78 3.39 0.62
N LEU A 260 -14.51 2.14 0.98
CA LEU A 260 -15.31 1.37 1.94
C LEU A 260 -14.83 1.62 3.37
N LEU A 261 -13.51 1.57 3.59
CA LEU A 261 -12.86 1.78 4.88
C LEU A 261 -11.51 2.45 4.66
N THR A 262 -11.14 3.39 5.54
CA THR A 262 -9.81 4.00 5.58
C THR A 262 -9.26 3.98 7.00
N ILE A 263 -7.94 3.82 7.12
CA ILE A 263 -7.20 3.79 8.37
C ILE A 263 -6.01 4.73 8.21
N THR A 264 -6.09 5.89 8.85
CA THR A 264 -5.01 6.88 8.85
C THR A 264 -4.12 6.66 10.05
N LEU A 265 -2.83 6.46 9.80
CA LEU A 265 -1.82 6.15 10.79
C LEU A 265 -0.76 7.24 10.82
N PRO A 266 -0.13 7.50 11.98
CA PRO A 266 0.82 8.59 12.14
C PRO A 266 2.06 8.52 11.24
N THR A 267 2.44 7.33 10.75
CA THR A 267 3.64 7.13 9.94
C THR A 267 3.42 6.12 8.80
N ARG A 268 4.20 6.26 7.73
CA ARG A 268 4.21 5.35 6.57
C ARG A 268 4.61 3.92 6.92
N PRO A 269 5.63 3.63 7.75
CA PRO A 269 5.96 2.25 8.14
C PRO A 269 4.80 1.52 8.82
N LEU A 270 3.99 2.21 9.64
CA LEU A 270 2.78 1.66 10.23
C LEU A 270 1.76 1.32 9.13
N ALA A 271 1.50 2.27 8.21
CA ALA A 271 0.54 2.08 7.12
C ALA A 271 0.92 0.93 6.20
N LEU A 272 2.19 0.84 5.80
CA LEU A 272 2.70 -0.25 4.97
C LEU A 272 2.66 -1.61 5.69
N SER A 273 2.78 -1.64 7.02
CA SER A 273 2.64 -2.87 7.81
C SER A 273 1.19 -3.36 7.83
N ILE A 274 0.23 -2.45 8.05
CA ILE A 274 -1.21 -2.76 7.95
C ILE A 274 -1.57 -3.22 6.53
N LEU A 275 -1.14 -2.49 5.50
CA LEU A 275 -1.34 -2.86 4.10
C LEU A 275 -0.83 -4.27 3.79
N ARG A 276 0.35 -4.62 4.29
CA ARG A 276 0.92 -5.96 4.08
C ARG A 276 0.07 -7.03 4.76
N LEU A 277 -0.30 -6.82 6.02
CA LEU A 277 -1.02 -7.79 6.85
C LEU A 277 -2.51 -7.93 6.49
N SER A 278 -3.08 -6.94 5.80
CA SER A 278 -4.49 -6.91 5.40
C SER A 278 -4.78 -7.65 4.10
N LYS A 279 -3.75 -8.07 3.34
CA LYS A 279 -3.92 -8.81 2.07
C LYS A 279 -4.32 -10.29 2.27
N SER A 280 -4.19 -10.80 3.49
CA SER A 280 -4.50 -12.19 3.83
C SER A 280 -5.11 -12.31 5.22
N LEU A 281 -5.67 -13.49 5.50
CA LEU A 281 -6.12 -13.89 6.82
C LEU A 281 -4.93 -13.99 7.79
N ILE A 282 -5.22 -14.14 9.08
CA ILE A 282 -4.22 -14.16 10.15
C ILE A 282 -3.16 -15.28 9.99
N ASN A 283 -3.53 -16.37 9.33
CA ASN A 283 -2.66 -17.51 9.01
C ASN A 283 -1.91 -17.36 7.68
N GLY A 284 -2.10 -16.25 6.96
CA GLY A 284 -1.49 -15.99 5.66
C GLY A 284 -2.29 -16.52 4.47
N LEU A 285 -3.44 -17.19 4.66
CA LEU A 285 -4.29 -17.64 3.56
C LEU A 285 -4.95 -16.45 2.86
N PRO A 286 -5.00 -16.43 1.52
CA PRO A 286 -5.69 -15.37 0.79
C PRO A 286 -7.21 -15.50 1.00
N PHE A 287 -7.94 -14.38 1.00
CA PHE A 287 -9.37 -14.37 1.30
C PHE A 287 -10.20 -15.24 0.34
N ASN A 288 -9.81 -15.26 -0.94
CA ASN A 288 -10.53 -16.01 -1.96
C ASN A 288 -10.48 -17.53 -1.74
N SER A 289 -9.41 -18.08 -1.16
CA SER A 289 -9.32 -19.52 -0.88
C SER A 289 -10.24 -19.94 0.27
N TYR A 290 -10.46 -19.05 1.25
CA TYR A 290 -11.30 -19.34 2.41
C TYR A 290 -12.80 -19.39 2.06
N VAL A 291 -13.25 -18.50 1.17
CA VAL A 291 -14.68 -18.47 0.79
C VAL A 291 -15.07 -19.68 -0.07
N MET A 292 -14.12 -20.29 -0.79
CA MET A 292 -14.42 -21.46 -1.64
C MET A 292 -14.58 -22.77 -0.85
N SER A 293 -13.91 -22.93 0.29
CA SER A 293 -14.02 -24.17 1.09
C SER A 293 -15.43 -24.41 1.62
N ASP A 294 -16.21 -23.36 1.88
CA ASP A 294 -17.59 -23.49 2.38
C ASP A 294 -18.58 -23.90 1.29
N LEU A 295 -18.28 -23.61 0.02
CA LEU A 295 -19.14 -23.94 -1.11
C LEU A 295 -19.08 -25.42 -1.51
N VAL A 296 -18.04 -26.12 -1.05
CA VAL A 296 -17.79 -27.52 -1.37
C VAL A 296 -17.77 -28.37 -0.11
N SER A 297 -18.58 -28.02 0.91
CA SER A 297 -18.70 -28.89 2.09
C SER A 297 -19.21 -30.28 1.63
N PRO A 298 -18.35 -31.33 1.64
CA PRO A 298 -18.69 -32.63 1.07
C PRO A 298 -19.71 -33.39 1.93
N MET A 299 -20.04 -32.85 3.11
CA MET A 299 -20.96 -33.44 4.08
C MET A 299 -22.39 -33.59 3.54
N HIS A 300 -22.83 -32.77 2.59
CA HIS A 300 -24.13 -32.99 1.96
C HIS A 300 -24.18 -34.17 0.97
N PHE A 301 -23.02 -34.71 0.58
CA PHE A 301 -22.96 -35.91 -0.28
C PHE A 301 -22.94 -37.23 0.51
N PHE A 302 -22.74 -37.21 1.83
CA PHE A 302 -22.58 -38.42 2.63
C PHE A 302 -23.82 -38.84 3.45
N ILE A 303 -24.93 -38.11 3.38
CA ILE A 303 -26.22 -38.56 3.93
C ILE A 303 -27.01 -39.26 2.81
N PRO A 304 -27.05 -40.61 2.74
CA PRO A 304 -27.65 -41.34 1.63
C PRO A 304 -29.17 -41.12 1.51
N SER A 305 -29.83 -40.70 2.59
CA SER A 305 -31.28 -40.45 2.64
C SER A 305 -31.71 -39.14 1.99
N LEU A 306 -30.78 -38.22 1.69
CA LEU A 306 -31.04 -36.97 0.99
C LEU A 306 -30.50 -36.98 -0.45
N ARG A 307 -30.39 -38.16 -1.08
CA ARG A 307 -30.15 -38.21 -2.53
C ARG A 307 -31.32 -37.51 -3.22
N PRO A 308 -31.08 -36.43 -4.00
CA PRO A 308 -32.13 -35.84 -4.81
C PRO A 308 -32.68 -36.94 -5.72
N LYS A 309 -34.00 -37.10 -5.74
CA LYS A 309 -34.68 -38.04 -6.64
C LYS A 309 -34.15 -37.81 -8.06
N LYS A 310 -33.78 -38.89 -8.76
CA LYS A 310 -33.31 -38.87 -10.15
C LYS A 310 -34.30 -38.03 -10.98
N GLY A 311 -33.90 -36.83 -11.43
CA GLY A 311 -34.76 -35.90 -12.17
C GLY A 311 -35.19 -34.62 -11.42
N SER A 312 -35.00 -34.53 -10.11
CA SER A 312 -35.14 -33.26 -9.40
C SER A 312 -33.90 -32.40 -9.68
N LYS A 313 -34.11 -31.19 -10.23
CA LYS A 313 -33.03 -30.20 -10.30
C LYS A 313 -32.52 -30.02 -8.87
N PRO A 314 -31.19 -30.06 -8.62
CA PRO A 314 -30.67 -29.79 -7.29
C PRO A 314 -31.30 -28.47 -6.84
N PRO A 315 -31.85 -28.40 -5.61
CA PRO A 315 -32.30 -27.12 -5.09
C PRO A 315 -31.13 -26.16 -5.30
N GLN A 316 -31.37 -25.06 -6.02
CA GLN A 316 -30.36 -24.04 -6.17
C GLN A 316 -30.12 -23.50 -4.77
N THR A 317 -29.18 -24.10 -4.07
CA THR A 317 -28.84 -23.73 -2.71
C THR A 317 -28.30 -22.31 -2.82
N GLU A 318 -28.95 -21.39 -2.12
CA GLU A 318 -28.65 -19.95 -2.12
C GLU A 318 -27.17 -19.61 -1.89
N PHE A 319 -26.42 -20.57 -1.36
CA PHE A 319 -24.97 -20.54 -1.20
C PHE A 319 -24.18 -20.28 -2.48
N GLN A 320 -24.70 -20.62 -3.67
CA GLN A 320 -24.03 -20.33 -4.94
C GLN A 320 -24.32 -18.92 -5.49
N HIS A 321 -25.15 -18.12 -4.82
CA HIS A 321 -25.46 -16.79 -5.35
C HIS A 321 -24.20 -15.90 -5.27
N PRO A 322 -23.74 -15.28 -6.38
CA PRO A 322 -22.56 -14.41 -6.42
C PRO A 322 -22.60 -13.26 -5.40
N SER A 323 -23.80 -12.88 -4.96
CA SER A 323 -23.99 -11.91 -3.87
C SER A 323 -23.37 -12.38 -2.55
N THR A 324 -23.41 -13.69 -2.25
CA THR A 324 -22.89 -14.24 -0.99
C THR A 324 -21.35 -14.30 -0.99
N TYR A 325 -20.72 -14.62 -2.14
CA TYR A 325 -19.25 -14.64 -2.26
C TYR A 325 -18.64 -13.25 -2.02
N ASN A 326 -19.20 -12.24 -2.70
CA ASN A 326 -18.71 -10.87 -2.60
C ASN A 326 -18.94 -10.28 -1.21
N ALA A 327 -20.12 -10.55 -0.61
CA ALA A 327 -20.41 -10.14 0.76
C ALA A 327 -19.45 -10.79 1.77
N ARG A 328 -19.23 -12.11 1.68
CA ARG A 328 -18.29 -12.83 2.57
C ARG A 328 -16.87 -12.30 2.44
N THR A 329 -16.37 -12.14 1.21
CA THR A 329 -15.03 -11.59 0.97
C THR A 329 -14.89 -10.17 1.52
N ARG A 330 -15.94 -9.34 1.40
CA ARG A 330 -16.00 -7.99 2.01
C ARG A 330 -15.87 -8.06 3.52
N CYS A 331 -16.71 -8.87 4.18
CA CYS A 331 -16.69 -9.01 5.64
C CYS A 331 -15.32 -9.49 6.14
N LEU A 332 -14.73 -10.52 5.52
CA LEU A 332 -13.41 -11.01 5.91
C LEU A 332 -12.32 -9.92 5.83
N ARG A 333 -12.40 -9.03 4.83
CA ARG A 333 -11.46 -7.90 4.70
C ARG A 333 -11.70 -6.83 5.76
N LEU A 334 -12.96 -6.49 6.03
CA LEU A 334 -13.35 -5.52 7.06
C LEU A 334 -12.96 -6.02 8.45
N ASP A 335 -13.31 -7.25 8.79
CA ASP A 335 -12.96 -7.89 10.07
C ASP A 335 -11.45 -7.96 10.24
N ARG A 336 -10.72 -8.29 9.17
CA ARG A 336 -9.26 -8.31 9.20
C ARG A 336 -8.68 -6.93 9.49
N LEU A 337 -9.17 -5.89 8.83
CA LEU A 337 -8.71 -4.52 9.05
C LEU A 337 -9.05 -4.03 10.46
N LEU A 338 -10.28 -4.27 10.94
CA LEU A 338 -10.71 -3.97 12.32
C LEU A 338 -9.78 -4.62 13.35
N HIS A 339 -9.49 -5.92 13.20
CA HIS A 339 -8.60 -6.64 14.11
C HIS A 339 -7.17 -6.10 14.08
N LEU A 340 -6.65 -5.74 12.90
CA LEU A 340 -5.32 -5.15 12.76
C LEU A 340 -5.24 -3.76 13.40
N SER A 341 -6.24 -2.90 13.20
CA SER A 341 -6.30 -1.58 13.85
C SER A 341 -6.44 -1.67 15.36
N SER A 342 -7.27 -2.60 15.86
CA SER A 342 -7.40 -2.88 17.29
C SER A 342 -6.07 -3.30 17.91
N SER A 343 -5.41 -4.30 17.30
CA SER A 343 -4.13 -4.79 17.78
C SER A 343 -3.04 -3.70 17.74
N LEU A 344 -3.06 -2.86 16.71
CA LEU A 344 -2.11 -1.74 16.61
C LEU A 344 -2.39 -0.66 17.66
N ALA A 345 -3.65 -0.29 17.88
CA ALA A 345 -4.03 0.69 18.91
C ALA A 345 -3.58 0.24 20.31
N GLU A 346 -3.79 -1.03 20.67
CA GLU A 346 -3.28 -1.60 21.92
C GLU A 346 -1.75 -1.43 22.04
N LEU A 347 -1.00 -1.80 20.99
CA LEU A 347 0.46 -1.66 20.98
C LEU A 347 0.92 -0.20 21.08
N LEU A 348 0.23 0.75 20.44
CA LEU A 348 0.57 2.18 20.51
C LEU A 348 0.34 2.75 21.91
N ILE A 349 -0.70 2.29 22.62
CA ILE A 349 -0.94 2.63 24.04
C ILE A 349 0.12 2.02 24.96
N GLY A 350 0.87 1.03 24.49
CA GLY A 350 1.95 0.38 25.24
C GLY A 350 1.60 -1.01 25.75
N ALA A 351 0.50 -1.61 25.27
CA ALA A 351 0.23 -3.02 25.52
C ALA A 351 1.47 -3.86 25.17
N ARG A 352 1.82 -4.82 26.03
CA ARG A 352 2.97 -5.72 25.84
C ARG A 352 4.31 -4.98 25.68
N GLY A 353 4.45 -3.77 26.23
CA GLY A 353 5.64 -2.92 26.09
C GLY A 353 5.69 -2.11 24.79
N GLY A 354 4.65 -2.19 23.96
CA GLY A 354 4.54 -1.48 22.69
C GLY A 354 5.45 -2.03 21.58
N ILE A 355 5.68 -1.21 20.55
CA ILE A 355 6.50 -1.59 19.39
C ILE A 355 7.93 -1.09 19.58
N ALA A 356 8.86 -2.00 19.83
CA ALA A 356 10.27 -1.70 19.98
C ALA A 356 10.86 -1.13 18.67
N GLY A 357 11.59 -0.02 18.78
CA GLY A 357 12.21 0.73 17.69
C GLY A 357 11.25 1.53 16.81
N LEU A 358 9.99 1.71 17.22
CA LEU A 358 9.04 2.57 16.52
C LEU A 358 9.47 4.03 16.59
N ARG A 359 9.42 4.74 15.47
CA ARG A 359 9.82 6.15 15.35
C ARG A 359 8.69 7.00 14.79
N PHE A 360 8.70 8.27 15.19
CA PHE A 360 7.78 9.31 14.69
C PHE A 360 8.53 10.51 14.10
N SER A 361 9.86 10.44 14.08
CA SER A 361 10.74 11.43 13.45
C SER A 361 12.05 10.75 13.03
N PRO A 362 12.74 11.28 12.01
CA PRO A 362 14.02 10.71 11.57
C PRO A 362 15.12 10.83 12.64
N ASP A 363 15.02 11.83 13.53
CA ASP A 363 16.03 12.13 14.55
C ASP A 363 15.90 11.25 15.80
N THR A 364 14.74 10.63 15.99
CA THR A 364 14.53 9.70 17.12
C THR A 364 15.16 8.34 16.84
N LEU A 365 15.85 7.76 17.83
CA LEU A 365 16.41 6.41 17.73
C LEU A 365 15.32 5.33 17.66
N GLY A 366 14.17 5.60 18.27
CA GLY A 366 13.01 4.73 18.31
C GLY A 366 12.68 4.23 19.71
N ARG A 367 11.39 3.97 19.95
CA ARG A 367 10.83 3.62 21.26
C ARG A 367 11.50 2.38 21.84
N GLY A 368 11.92 2.44 23.11
CA GLY A 368 12.55 1.32 23.80
C GLY A 368 14.04 1.12 23.51
N LEU A 369 14.65 1.99 22.69
CA LEU A 369 16.11 2.03 22.56
C LEU A 369 16.73 2.98 23.59
N ASN A 370 16.06 4.08 23.92
CA ASN A 370 16.41 4.89 25.08
C ASN A 370 15.60 4.45 26.30
N PRO A 371 16.21 4.41 27.50
CA PRO A 371 15.51 4.01 28.72
C PRO A 371 14.35 4.96 29.08
N HIS A 372 14.43 6.23 28.68
CA HIS A 372 13.38 7.23 28.96
C HIS A 372 12.14 7.11 28.04
N ASP A 373 12.28 6.53 26.84
CA ASP A 373 11.20 6.48 25.84
C ASP A 373 10.10 5.46 26.19
N LEU A 374 10.37 4.54 27.12
CA LEU A 374 9.38 3.59 27.63
C LEU A 374 8.58 4.13 28.82
N VAL A 375 9.12 5.14 29.51
CA VAL A 375 8.51 5.71 30.71
C VAL A 375 7.29 6.55 30.35
N HIS A 376 7.36 7.29 29.24
CA HIS A 376 6.29 8.20 28.84
C HIS A 376 5.39 7.55 27.78
N PRO A 377 4.05 7.64 27.93
CA PRO A 377 3.14 7.20 26.89
C PRO A 377 3.34 8.04 25.63
N LEU A 378 3.01 7.45 24.47
CA LEU A 378 3.01 8.20 23.22
C LEU A 378 2.04 9.38 23.29
N THR A 379 2.42 10.48 22.64
CA THR A 379 1.53 11.65 22.54
C THR A 379 0.25 11.28 21.77
N PRO A 380 -0.87 11.96 22.01
CA PRO A 380 -2.11 11.80 21.24
C PRO A 380 -1.94 11.64 19.72
N SER A 381 -1.22 12.57 19.09
CA SER A 381 -1.01 12.58 17.64
C SER A 381 -0.21 11.37 17.13
N GLN A 382 0.55 10.72 18.00
CA GLN A 382 1.36 9.53 17.69
C GLN A 382 0.63 8.22 17.95
N ARG A 383 -0.49 8.22 18.69
CA ARG A 383 -1.23 7.00 19.06
C ARG A 383 -2.64 6.92 18.49
N THR A 384 -3.27 8.06 18.20
CA THR A 384 -4.63 8.08 17.66
C THR A 384 -4.61 7.59 16.21
N ILE A 385 -5.47 6.63 15.91
CA ILE A 385 -5.70 6.06 14.58
C ILE A 385 -7.02 6.63 14.06
N SER A 386 -7.01 7.32 12.92
CA SER A 386 -8.25 7.85 12.36
C SER A 386 -8.91 6.84 11.43
N ILE A 387 -10.17 6.52 11.69
CA ILE A 387 -10.94 5.50 10.95
C ILE A 387 -12.05 6.18 10.16
N GLY A 388 -12.01 6.07 8.83
CA GLY A 388 -13.06 6.58 7.96
C GLY A 388 -13.91 5.45 7.39
N VAL A 389 -15.23 5.49 7.60
CA VAL A 389 -16.18 4.50 7.08
C VAL A 389 -17.03 5.10 5.97
N GLY A 390 -17.18 4.40 4.83
CA GLY A 390 -18.00 4.87 3.72
C GLY A 390 -19.48 4.98 4.10
N ALA A 391 -20.05 6.18 4.07
CA ALA A 391 -21.47 6.46 4.38
C ALA A 391 -22.44 5.76 3.42
N TRP A 392 -21.98 5.42 2.21
CA TRP A 392 -22.75 4.65 1.23
C TRP A 392 -22.85 3.16 1.58
N TYR A 393 -22.06 2.67 2.54
CA TYR A 393 -22.03 1.26 2.91
C TYR A 393 -23.23 0.90 3.80
N LYS A 394 -23.97 -0.14 3.41
CA LYS A 394 -25.20 -0.56 4.10
C LYS A 394 -25.03 -0.88 5.59
N ARG A 395 -23.83 -1.33 6.00
CA ARG A 395 -23.50 -1.65 7.40
C ARG A 395 -22.53 -0.63 8.01
N GLU A 396 -22.58 0.62 7.56
CA GLU A 396 -21.72 1.70 8.09
C GLU A 396 -21.90 1.86 9.60
N GLU A 397 -23.15 1.96 10.08
CA GLU A 397 -23.44 2.15 11.51
C GLU A 397 -22.96 0.98 12.37
N GLU A 398 -23.10 -0.26 11.88
CA GLU A 398 -22.63 -1.45 12.58
C GLU A 398 -21.10 -1.45 12.68
N LEU A 399 -20.41 -1.23 11.55
CA LEU A 399 -18.96 -1.17 11.53
C LEU A 399 -18.42 -0.04 12.41
N ARG A 400 -19.07 1.13 12.39
CA ARG A 400 -18.74 2.25 13.27
C ARG A 400 -18.91 1.87 14.73
N ARG A 401 -20.04 1.26 15.11
CA ARG A 401 -20.29 0.75 16.46
C ARG A 401 -19.24 -0.27 16.89
N ASP A 402 -18.78 -1.14 15.99
CA ASP A 402 -17.72 -2.11 16.32
C ASP A 402 -16.39 -1.42 16.69
N TYR A 403 -16.02 -0.35 15.98
CA TYR A 403 -14.85 0.47 16.34
C TYR A 403 -15.06 1.22 17.67
N GLU A 404 -16.25 1.76 17.92
CA GLU A 404 -16.59 2.44 19.18
C GLU A 404 -16.52 1.48 20.38
N LEU A 405 -17.06 0.26 20.23
CA LEU A 405 -16.99 -0.80 21.24
C LEU A 405 -15.55 -1.24 21.46
N THR A 406 -14.78 -1.43 20.40
CA THR A 406 -13.35 -1.76 20.48
C THR A 406 -12.58 -0.66 21.20
N ASN A 407 -12.86 0.61 20.89
CA ASN A 407 -12.26 1.76 21.57
C ASN A 407 -12.50 1.71 23.08
N ARG A 408 -13.76 1.47 23.48
CA ARG A 408 -14.15 1.34 24.88
C ARG A 408 -13.41 0.20 25.58
N HIS A 409 -13.36 -0.98 24.95
CA HIS A 409 -12.64 -2.13 25.51
C HIS A 409 -11.14 -1.90 25.66
N ILE A 410 -10.52 -1.18 24.73
CA ILE A 410 -9.10 -0.81 24.83
C ILE A 410 -8.90 0.14 26.00
N LEU A 411 -9.75 1.17 26.12
CA LEU A 411 -9.67 2.11 27.24
C LEU A 411 -9.85 1.38 28.57
N GLU A 412 -10.93 0.61 28.75
CA GLU A 412 -11.21 -0.16 29.97
C GLU A 412 -10.03 -1.04 30.42
N ARG A 413 -9.33 -1.68 29.47
CA ARG A 413 -8.18 -2.53 29.82
C ARG A 413 -6.93 -1.77 30.23
N TYR A 414 -6.75 -0.53 29.76
CA TYR A 414 -5.48 0.20 29.88
C TYR A 414 -5.57 1.51 30.68
N THR A 415 -6.74 2.01 31.03
CA THR A 415 -6.89 3.17 31.95
C THR A 415 -6.29 2.87 33.32
N ASP A 416 -6.53 1.69 33.88
CA ASP A 416 -6.11 1.36 35.25
C ASP A 416 -4.58 1.19 35.38
N THR A 417 -3.89 0.87 34.29
CA THR A 417 -2.45 0.57 34.32
C THR A 417 -1.57 1.82 34.40
N TYR A 418 -2.08 2.99 33.99
CA TYR A 418 -1.31 4.23 33.91
C TYR A 418 -1.60 5.24 35.03
N ASP A 419 -2.66 5.03 35.80
CA ASP A 419 -3.13 6.01 36.79
C ASP A 419 -2.45 5.87 38.17
N SER A 420 -1.69 4.78 38.41
CA SER A 420 -1.26 4.42 39.77
C SER A 420 -0.10 5.23 40.34
N HIS A 421 0.72 5.96 39.55
CA HIS A 421 1.91 6.60 40.14
C HIS A 421 2.36 7.99 39.68
N THR A 422 1.93 8.61 38.58
CA THR A 422 2.39 10.02 38.32
C THR A 422 1.64 10.87 37.30
N LEU A 423 0.71 10.34 36.50
CA LEU A 423 0.04 11.14 35.47
C LEU A 423 -1.43 10.77 35.45
N ARG A 424 -2.24 11.53 36.20
CA ARG A 424 -3.70 11.49 36.07
C ARG A 424 -4.02 11.64 34.58
N TYR A 425 -4.62 10.62 33.98
CA TYR A 425 -5.25 10.81 32.69
C TYR A 425 -6.37 11.82 32.91
N SER A 426 -6.14 13.06 32.47
CA SER A 426 -7.22 14.02 32.31
C SER A 426 -8.32 13.35 31.49
N SER A 427 -9.58 13.55 31.84
CA SER A 427 -10.74 13.15 31.04
C SER A 427 -10.70 13.68 29.60
N SER A 428 -9.73 14.55 29.28
CA SER A 428 -9.41 15.05 27.94
C SER A 428 -8.43 14.20 27.14
N SER A 429 -8.03 13.01 27.63
CA SER A 429 -7.15 12.14 26.84
C SER A 429 -7.88 11.67 25.59
N PRO A 430 -7.35 11.95 24.39
CA PRO A 430 -8.03 11.60 23.15
C PRO A 430 -8.09 10.09 22.96
N ASP A 431 -9.20 9.67 22.38
CA ASP A 431 -9.50 8.29 22.06
C ASP A 431 -8.42 7.64 21.18
N PRO A 432 -8.16 6.33 21.38
CA PRO A 432 -7.35 5.53 20.46
C PRO A 432 -7.84 5.61 19.01
N PHE A 433 -9.15 5.71 18.79
CA PHE A 433 -9.75 5.87 17.47
C PHE A 433 -10.43 7.24 17.28
N ALA A 434 -10.11 7.92 16.18
CA ALA A 434 -10.85 9.08 15.70
C ALA A 434 -11.73 8.66 14.51
N ILE A 435 -13.03 8.46 14.73
CA ILE A 435 -13.93 7.86 13.73
C ILE A 435 -14.67 8.96 12.95
N TYR A 436 -14.73 8.84 11.62
CA TYR A 436 -15.42 9.76 10.73
C TYR A 436 -16.13 9.03 9.58
N GLN A 437 -17.05 9.72 8.91
CA GLN A 437 -17.75 9.22 7.72
C GLN A 437 -17.04 9.67 6.44
N LEU A 438 -17.15 8.87 5.39
CA LEU A 438 -16.62 9.14 4.06
C LEU A 438 -17.74 9.14 3.02
N ASP A 439 -17.76 10.13 2.13
CA ASP A 439 -18.60 10.03 0.93
C ASP A 439 -18.00 9.08 -0.13
N GLU A 440 -18.68 8.96 -1.27
CA GLU A 440 -18.20 8.12 -2.37
C GLU A 440 -16.90 8.64 -3.04
N PHE A 441 -16.52 9.90 -2.78
CA PHE A 441 -15.34 10.57 -3.34
C PHE A 441 -14.17 10.67 -2.33
N GLY A 442 -14.34 10.17 -1.11
CA GLY A 442 -13.33 10.20 -0.06
C GLY A 442 -13.23 11.52 0.70
N LYS A 443 -14.26 12.36 0.69
CA LYS A 443 -14.37 13.52 1.58
C LYS A 443 -14.84 13.07 2.96
N ARG A 444 -14.26 13.68 4.01
CA ARG A 444 -14.56 13.35 5.41
C ARG A 444 -15.73 14.17 5.92
N PHE A 445 -16.61 13.54 6.68
CA PHE A 445 -17.72 14.17 7.38
C PHE A 445 -17.74 13.72 8.84
N ILE A 446 -18.16 14.62 9.73
CA ILE A 446 -18.41 14.25 11.13
C ILE A 446 -19.70 13.40 11.15
N PRO A 447 -19.69 12.21 11.77
CA PRO A 447 -20.85 11.31 11.77
C PRO A 447 -22.13 12.00 12.22
N GLY A 448 -23.21 11.82 11.46
CA GLY A 448 -24.53 12.42 11.75
C GLY A 448 -24.64 13.92 11.42
N THR A 449 -23.61 14.53 10.85
CA THR A 449 -23.64 15.94 10.41
C THR A 449 -23.23 16.06 8.93
N SER A 450 -23.67 17.12 8.27
CA SER A 450 -23.21 17.48 6.93
C SER A 450 -21.89 18.27 6.94
N THR A 451 -21.24 18.42 8.10
CA THR A 451 -20.03 19.22 8.25
C THR A 451 -18.83 18.46 7.71
N GLN A 452 -18.26 18.97 6.61
CA GLN A 452 -17.06 18.40 6.01
C GLN A 452 -15.82 18.72 6.88
N VAL A 453 -15.01 17.71 7.15
CA VAL A 453 -13.71 17.86 7.83
C VAL A 453 -12.62 17.92 6.76
N PRO A 454 -11.89 19.05 6.63
CA PRO A 454 -10.84 19.14 5.62
C PRO A 454 -9.72 18.16 5.93
N TRP A 455 -9.13 17.55 4.90
CA TRP A 455 -7.90 16.77 5.04
C TRP A 455 -6.77 17.65 5.59
N ALA A 456 -5.83 17.05 6.34
CA ALA A 456 -4.63 17.77 6.74
C ALA A 456 -3.92 18.28 5.47
N PRO A 457 -3.49 19.55 5.43
CA PRO A 457 -2.86 20.09 4.23
C PRO A 457 -1.62 19.27 3.93
N VAL A 458 -1.55 18.75 2.71
CA VAL A 458 -0.35 18.05 2.23
C VAL A 458 0.78 19.06 2.27
N LYS A 459 1.82 18.78 3.05
CA LYS A 459 3.03 19.59 3.03
C LYS A 459 3.59 19.53 1.61
N GLN A 460 3.39 20.61 0.87
CA GLN A 460 3.93 20.71 -0.47
C GLN A 460 5.45 20.63 -0.33
N PHE A 461 6.05 19.63 -0.97
CA PHE A 461 7.49 19.59 -1.09
C PHE A 461 7.91 20.76 -1.95
N LEU A 462 8.34 21.83 -1.28
CA LEU A 462 9.11 22.86 -1.94
C LEU A 462 10.28 22.16 -2.64
N ALA A 463 10.54 22.56 -3.89
CA ALA A 463 11.70 22.11 -4.61
C ALA A 463 12.95 22.28 -3.70
N PRO A 464 13.95 21.37 -3.78
CA PRO A 464 15.16 21.42 -2.97
C PRO A 464 15.67 22.87 -2.87
N SER A 465 15.71 23.44 -1.67
CA SER A 465 16.19 24.83 -1.49
C SER A 465 17.64 24.95 -1.97
N SER A 466 18.41 23.88 -1.79
CA SER A 466 19.76 23.70 -2.33
C SER A 466 19.86 23.89 -3.85
N ALA A 467 18.80 23.59 -4.63
CA ALA A 467 18.84 23.77 -6.08
C ALA A 467 18.95 25.25 -6.46
N ARG A 468 18.24 26.12 -5.75
CA ARG A 468 18.28 27.58 -5.97
C ARG A 468 19.65 28.13 -5.58
N GLU A 469 20.16 27.73 -4.42
CA GLU A 469 21.48 28.17 -3.94
C GLU A 469 22.61 27.69 -4.85
N LEU A 470 22.59 26.42 -5.28
CA LEU A 470 23.56 25.89 -6.25
C LEU A 470 23.56 26.65 -7.57
N THR A 471 22.38 27.03 -8.06
CA THR A 471 22.26 27.83 -9.28
C THR A 471 22.90 29.20 -9.10
N GLN A 472 22.71 29.84 -7.94
CA GLN A 472 23.32 31.14 -7.62
C GLN A 472 24.84 31.04 -7.48
N LEU A 473 25.38 30.03 -6.80
CA LEU A 473 26.82 29.87 -6.61
C LEU A 473 27.53 29.50 -7.92
N ARG A 474 26.94 28.62 -8.74
CA ARG A 474 27.48 28.29 -10.07
C ARG A 474 27.53 29.50 -11.00
N LYS A 475 26.61 30.45 -10.83
CA LYS A 475 26.63 31.72 -11.60
C LYS A 475 27.80 32.62 -11.21
N LYS A 476 28.28 32.56 -9.95
CA LYS A 476 29.45 33.33 -9.48
C LYS A 476 30.79 32.72 -9.89
N LEU A 477 30.85 31.41 -10.14
CA LEU A 477 32.09 30.70 -10.45
C LEU A 477 32.87 31.26 -11.67
N PRO A 478 32.23 31.68 -12.78
CA PRO A 478 32.93 32.28 -13.92
C PRO A 478 33.64 33.61 -13.61
N GLU A 479 33.24 34.34 -12.56
CA GLU A 479 33.85 35.61 -12.17
C GLU A 479 35.32 35.43 -11.72
N TYR A 480 35.71 34.21 -11.37
CA TYR A 480 37.06 33.86 -10.89
C TYR A 480 37.94 33.21 -11.98
N LYS A 481 37.58 33.32 -13.27
CA LYS A 481 38.25 32.59 -14.37
C LYS A 481 39.57 33.23 -14.84
N TYR A 482 39.79 34.52 -14.58
CA TYR A 482 41.01 35.24 -14.94
C TYR A 482 41.46 36.08 -13.74
N ILE A 483 42.50 35.59 -13.05
CA ILE A 483 43.04 36.25 -11.86
C ILE A 483 44.51 36.58 -12.16
N GLU A 484 44.75 37.75 -12.73
CA GLU A 484 46.09 38.34 -12.85
C GLU A 484 46.10 39.66 -12.07
N GLY A 485 47.09 39.86 -11.20
CA GLY A 485 47.21 41.07 -10.38
C GLY A 485 47.66 40.83 -8.93
N PRO A 486 47.90 41.89 -8.16
CA PRO A 486 48.39 41.81 -6.78
C PRO A 486 47.45 41.06 -5.81
N ASN A 487 46.16 40.95 -6.15
CA ASN A 487 45.14 40.27 -5.34
C ASN A 487 44.99 38.77 -5.67
N ALA A 488 45.87 38.20 -6.50
CA ALA A 488 45.66 36.86 -7.04
C ALA A 488 45.57 35.74 -5.99
N LYS A 489 46.31 35.87 -4.89
CA LYS A 489 46.26 34.91 -3.79
C LYS A 489 44.91 34.91 -3.08
N GLN A 490 44.34 36.09 -2.82
CA GLN A 490 43.06 36.22 -2.14
C GLN A 490 41.92 35.64 -2.99
N LEU A 491 41.86 36.02 -4.27
CA LEU A 491 40.83 35.52 -5.21
C LEU A 491 40.95 34.01 -5.45
N SER A 492 42.16 33.44 -5.35
CA SER A 492 42.38 31.99 -5.40
C SER A 492 41.79 31.28 -4.18
N GLU A 493 41.96 31.82 -2.97
CA GLU A 493 41.39 31.22 -1.75
C GLU A 493 39.85 31.33 -1.74
N GLU A 494 39.29 32.49 -2.12
CA GLU A 494 37.85 32.67 -2.27
C GLU A 494 37.24 31.68 -3.29
N ARG A 495 37.95 31.43 -4.40
CA ARG A 495 37.55 30.43 -5.39
C ARG A 495 37.57 29.01 -4.80
N LYS A 496 38.58 28.64 -4.01
CA LYS A 496 38.64 27.33 -3.35
C LYS A 496 37.49 27.15 -2.37
N GLU A 497 37.18 28.17 -1.57
CA GLU A 497 36.06 28.16 -0.64
C GLU A 497 34.71 28.03 -1.37
N LEU A 498 34.54 28.77 -2.47
CA LEU A 498 33.35 28.68 -3.31
C LEU A 498 33.16 27.27 -3.91
N ILE A 499 34.24 26.65 -4.39
CA ILE A 499 34.22 25.27 -4.92
C ILE A 499 33.85 24.29 -3.79
N ALA A 500 34.50 24.38 -2.63
CA ALA A 500 34.20 23.52 -1.49
C ALA A 500 32.74 23.66 -1.03
N ARG A 501 32.19 24.88 -1.04
CA ARG A 501 30.78 25.15 -0.75
C ARG A 501 29.84 24.57 -1.81
N ILE A 502 30.17 24.69 -3.09
CA ILE A 502 29.41 24.07 -4.19
C ILE A 502 29.41 22.54 -4.03
N ASP A 503 30.53 21.93 -3.69
CA ASP A 503 30.63 20.48 -3.48
C ASP A 503 29.81 20.02 -2.27
N ALA A 504 29.88 20.74 -1.15
CA ALA A 504 29.05 20.48 0.02
C ALA A 504 27.54 20.59 -0.31
N LEU A 505 27.15 21.65 -1.03
CA LEU A 505 25.76 21.84 -1.48
C LEU A 505 25.34 20.84 -2.55
N ASN A 506 26.24 20.35 -3.40
CA ASN A 506 25.92 19.27 -4.34
C ASN A 506 25.59 17.99 -3.58
N VAL A 507 26.34 17.65 -2.52
CA VAL A 507 26.02 16.50 -1.66
C VAL A 507 24.67 16.69 -0.97
N GLN A 508 24.41 17.88 -0.42
CA GLN A 508 23.11 18.20 0.18
C GLN A 508 21.97 18.13 -0.85
N HIS A 509 22.17 18.72 -2.03
CA HIS A 509 21.20 18.71 -3.12
C HIS A 509 20.91 17.30 -3.62
N ILE A 510 21.93 16.45 -3.71
CA ILE A 510 21.77 15.04 -4.03
C ILE A 510 20.90 14.36 -2.97
N ARG A 511 21.13 14.62 -1.68
CA ARG A 511 20.31 14.08 -0.58
C ARG A 511 18.86 14.58 -0.68
N GLU A 512 18.66 15.88 -0.89
CA GLU A 512 17.35 16.49 -1.06
C GLU A 512 16.63 15.98 -2.32
N LEU A 513 17.34 15.82 -3.43
CA LEU A 513 16.81 15.30 -4.69
C LEU A 513 16.49 13.81 -4.57
N ALA A 514 17.33 13.02 -3.89
CA ALA A 514 17.05 11.62 -3.61
C ALA A 514 15.82 11.49 -2.70
N ALA A 515 15.72 12.31 -1.65
CA ALA A 515 14.54 12.36 -0.78
C ALA A 515 13.29 12.80 -1.55
N TRP A 516 13.40 13.81 -2.42
CA TRP A 516 12.30 14.30 -3.26
C TRP A 516 11.88 13.27 -4.30
N LYS A 517 12.83 12.61 -4.99
CA LYS A 517 12.55 11.51 -5.92
C LYS A 517 11.93 10.33 -5.19
N ALA A 518 12.41 9.97 -4.00
CA ALA A 518 11.81 8.93 -3.18
C ALA A 518 10.38 9.28 -2.74
N ALA A 519 10.13 10.54 -2.35
CA ALA A 519 8.79 11.02 -2.02
C ALA A 519 7.86 11.06 -3.23
N ARG A 520 8.34 11.53 -4.39
CA ARG A 520 7.59 11.54 -5.65
C ARG A 520 7.34 10.12 -6.15
N HIS A 521 8.34 9.25 -6.10
CA HIS A 521 8.20 7.86 -6.47
C HIS A 521 7.20 7.17 -5.54
N ALA A 522 7.25 7.41 -4.22
CA ALA A 522 6.22 6.97 -3.30
C ALA A 522 4.83 7.44 -3.75
N ARG A 523 4.65 8.72 -4.10
CA ARG A 523 3.37 9.21 -4.64
C ARG A 523 2.93 8.50 -5.94
N VAL A 524 3.86 8.10 -6.79
CA VAL A 524 3.55 7.48 -8.10
C VAL A 524 3.34 5.96 -7.99
N THR A 525 4.21 5.25 -7.26
CA THR A 525 4.15 3.77 -7.06
C THR A 525 3.14 3.34 -6.01
N TYR A 526 2.67 4.24 -5.15
CA TYR A 526 1.52 3.97 -4.28
C TYR A 526 0.20 4.49 -4.90
N ALA A 527 0.21 4.87 -6.17
CA ALA A 527 -0.99 5.23 -6.92
C ALA A 527 -1.07 4.48 -8.26
N GLY A 528 -0.25 3.43 -8.44
CA GLY A 528 -0.18 2.57 -9.62
C GLY A 528 -0.05 1.14 -9.18
#